data_AF-A0A918DZ06-F1
#
_entry.id   AF-A0A918DZ06-F1
#
_cell.length_a   1.000
_cell.length_b   1.000
_cell.length_c   1.000
_cell.angle_alpha   90.00
_cell.angle_beta   90.00
_cell.angle_gamma   90.00
#
_symmetry.space_group_name_H-M   'P 1'
#
loop_
_entity.id
_entity.type
_entity.pdbx_description
1 polymer ?
#
loop_
_entity_poly.entity_id
_entity_poly.type
_entity_poly.pdbx_seq_one_letter_code
_entity_poly.pdbx_strand_id
1 'polypeptide(L)'
;MRRSDTTLLTSPAVPLTDRRHAPPAMRRHAAITLPAHERHVSTVRHHTAACLDAWRMDEDDQDRTVLIVGELAANAARHGRHDMTVTLVLSGPTLQIQVTDYGGPPRAALERPEEGECGRGLDIVRALAHSVDISTPPHGTRVRAEYRVGSPRPT
;
A
#
# COMPACT_ATOMS: atom_id res chain seq x y z
N MET A 1 -55.13 -30.71 26.21
CA MET A 1 -54.83 -30.45 24.79
C MET A 1 -53.46 -29.78 24.73
N ARG A 2 -52.50 -30.49 24.12
CA ARG A 2 -51.11 -30.16 23.68
C ARG A 2 -50.56 -28.75 24.06
N ARG A 3 -49.33 -28.59 24.56
CA ARG A 3 -48.00 -28.73 23.92
C ARG A 3 -46.98 -28.28 25.01
N SER A 4 -45.72 -28.65 25.10
CA SER A 4 -44.83 -29.62 24.49
C SER A 4 -43.55 -29.52 25.32
N ASP A 5 -43.04 -30.64 25.81
CA ASP A 5 -41.64 -30.77 26.22
C ASP A 5 -40.73 -30.31 25.07
N THR A 6 -39.74 -29.48 25.36
CA THR A 6 -38.63 -29.24 24.43
C THR A 6 -37.34 -29.14 25.23
N THR A 7 -36.61 -30.24 25.08
CA THR A 7 -35.24 -30.60 25.44
C THR A 7 -34.25 -29.43 25.51
N LEU A 8 -33.58 -29.35 26.66
CA LEU A 8 -32.37 -28.57 26.89
C LEU A 8 -31.24 -29.09 25.98
N LEU A 9 -30.87 -28.31 24.97
CA LEU A 9 -29.62 -28.47 24.23
C LEU A 9 -28.54 -27.64 24.94
N THR A 10 -27.83 -28.27 25.86
CA THR A 10 -26.57 -27.77 26.40
C THR A 10 -25.54 -27.75 25.26
N SER A 11 -25.24 -26.56 24.76
CA SER A 11 -24.14 -26.35 23.83
C SER A 11 -22.80 -26.56 24.58
N PRO A 12 -21.85 -27.36 24.06
CA PRO A 12 -20.54 -27.45 24.69
C PRO A 12 -19.80 -26.12 24.50
N ALA A 13 -19.41 -25.50 25.61
CA ALA A 13 -18.54 -24.35 25.63
C ALA A 13 -17.22 -24.71 24.92
N VAL A 14 -16.95 -24.06 23.79
CA VAL A 14 -15.65 -24.11 23.11
C VAL A 14 -14.63 -23.46 24.06
N PRO A 15 -13.53 -24.13 24.43
CA PRO A 15 -12.55 -23.54 25.33
C PRO A 15 -11.91 -22.32 24.65
N LEU A 16 -11.92 -21.22 25.40
CA LEU A 16 -11.19 -19.98 25.18
C LEU A 16 -9.75 -20.31 24.78
N THR A 17 -9.42 -20.20 23.50
CA THR A 17 -8.02 -19.94 23.15
C THR A 17 -7.78 -18.50 23.57
N ASP A 18 -6.98 -18.34 24.61
CA ASP A 18 -6.31 -17.10 24.98
C ASP A 18 -5.68 -16.53 23.71
N ARG A 19 -6.44 -15.68 23.02
CA ARG A 19 -5.89 -14.62 22.17
C ARG A 19 -5.15 -13.74 23.14
N ARG A 20 -3.93 -14.17 23.51
CA ARG A 20 -2.92 -13.30 24.07
C ARG A 20 -2.94 -12.11 23.15
N HIS A 21 -3.52 -11.02 23.64
CA HIS A 21 -3.59 -9.76 22.94
C HIS A 21 -2.13 -9.41 22.75
N ALA A 22 -1.58 -9.78 21.60
CA ALA A 22 -0.33 -9.22 21.17
C ALA A 22 -0.56 -7.71 21.25
N PRO A 23 0.27 -6.96 21.98
CA PRO A 23 0.12 -5.52 22.05
C PRO A 23 -0.06 -5.02 20.62
N PRO A 24 -1.03 -4.13 20.34
CA PRO A 24 -1.31 -3.72 18.98
C PRO A 24 0.01 -3.31 18.35
N ALA A 25 0.46 -4.06 17.34
CA ALA A 25 1.73 -3.81 16.70
C ALA A 25 1.72 -2.35 16.28
N MET A 26 2.72 -1.57 16.73
CA MET A 26 2.79 -0.13 16.49
C MET A 26 2.58 0.12 15.00
N ARG A 27 1.45 0.75 14.65
CA ARG A 27 1.13 1.10 13.27
C ARG A 27 1.72 2.48 12.99
N ARG A 28 2.61 2.56 12.00
CA ARG A 28 3.12 3.83 11.49
C ARG A 28 2.47 4.14 10.15
N HIS A 29 2.15 5.40 9.94
CA HIS A 29 1.41 5.87 8.77
C HIS A 29 2.00 7.19 8.29
N ALA A 30 2.20 7.30 6.98
CA ALA A 30 2.59 8.55 6.32
C ALA A 30 1.83 8.67 5.00
N ALA A 31 1.50 9.90 4.61
CA ALA A 31 0.88 10.17 3.32
C ALA A 31 1.28 11.55 2.79
N ILE A 32 1.38 11.64 1.47
CA ILE A 32 1.58 12.90 0.75
C ILE A 32 0.70 12.93 -0.50
N THR A 33 0.06 14.07 -0.75
CA THR A 33 -0.73 14.33 -1.96
C THR A 33 -0.13 15.51 -2.69
N LEU A 34 0.13 15.34 -3.99
CA LEU A 34 0.71 16.35 -4.87
C LEU A 34 0.03 16.27 -6.25
N PRO A 35 0.08 17.34 -7.05
CA PRO A 35 -0.32 17.25 -8.46
C PRO A 35 0.45 16.14 -9.18
N ALA A 36 -0.25 15.35 -10.01
CA ALA A 36 0.30 14.25 -10.81
C ALA A 36 1.17 14.79 -11.97
N HIS A 37 2.36 15.29 -11.62
CA HIS A 37 3.34 15.85 -12.55
C HIS A 37 4.74 15.34 -12.23
N GLU A 38 5.54 15.08 -13.26
CA GLU A 38 6.88 14.47 -13.13
C GLU A 38 7.81 15.28 -12.20
N ARG A 39 7.68 16.62 -12.20
CA ARG A 39 8.44 17.52 -11.32
C ARG A 39 8.27 17.23 -9.82
N HIS A 40 7.21 16.53 -9.44
CA HIS A 40 6.90 16.19 -8.05
C HIS A 40 7.35 14.77 -7.66
N VAL A 41 7.79 13.93 -8.60
CA VAL A 41 8.24 12.57 -8.31
C VAL A 41 9.45 12.57 -7.37
N SER A 42 10.38 13.51 -7.57
CA SER A 42 11.51 13.68 -6.64
C SER A 42 11.04 14.06 -5.23
N THR A 43 10.06 14.95 -5.09
CA THR A 43 9.48 15.32 -3.80
C THR A 43 8.86 14.12 -3.10
N VAL A 44 8.13 13.28 -3.83
CA VAL A 44 7.53 12.04 -3.30
C VAL A 44 8.62 11.08 -2.79
N ARG A 45 9.70 10.89 -3.55
CA ARG A 45 10.84 10.04 -3.13
C ARG A 45 11.51 10.56 -1.87
N HIS A 46 11.79 11.87 -1.78
CA HIS A 46 12.41 12.45 -0.59
C HIS A 46 11.51 12.37 0.64
N HIS A 47 10.21 12.63 0.49
CA HIS A 47 9.24 12.46 1.57
C HIS A 47 9.22 11.01 2.07
N THR A 48 9.22 10.06 1.14
CA THR A 48 9.26 8.62 1.45
C THR A 48 10.52 8.28 2.24
N ALA A 49 11.70 8.63 1.74
CA ALA A 49 12.97 8.38 2.44
C ALA A 49 12.98 8.97 3.86
N ALA A 50 12.53 10.22 4.02
CA ALA A 50 12.45 10.87 5.33
C ALA A 50 11.50 10.14 6.31
N CYS A 51 10.37 9.63 5.83
CA CYS A 51 9.46 8.85 6.66
C CYS A 51 10.06 7.51 7.10
N LEU A 52 10.75 6.81 6.19
CA LEU A 52 11.34 5.50 6.49
C LEU A 52 12.55 5.62 7.43
N ASP A 53 13.33 6.68 7.31
CA ASP A 53 14.41 6.99 8.25
C ASP A 53 13.86 7.30 9.65
N ALA A 54 12.80 8.11 9.74
CA ALA A 54 12.10 8.36 11.00
C ALA A 54 11.51 7.07 11.61
N TRP A 55 11.18 6.07 10.79
CA TRP A 55 10.73 4.75 11.21
C TRP A 55 11.88 3.79 11.54
N ARG A 56 13.14 4.21 11.36
CA ARG A 56 14.35 3.39 11.57
C ARG A 56 14.34 2.09 10.77
N MET A 57 13.80 2.15 9.56
CA MET A 57 13.87 1.01 8.64
C MET A 57 15.31 0.74 8.22
N ASP A 58 15.59 -0.50 7.86
CA ASP A 58 16.88 -0.91 7.28
C ASP A 58 17.14 -0.25 5.93
N GLU A 59 18.40 -0.04 5.58
CA GLU A 59 18.81 0.64 4.34
C GLU A 59 18.31 -0.09 3.10
N ASP A 60 18.37 -1.43 3.08
CA ASP A 60 17.88 -2.23 1.96
C ASP A 60 16.36 -2.03 1.77
N ASP A 61 15.61 -1.98 2.88
CA ASP A 61 14.17 -1.74 2.84
C ASP A 61 13.83 -0.28 2.48
N GLN A 62 14.68 0.68 2.86
CA GLN A 62 14.54 2.08 2.46
C GLN A 62 14.68 2.23 0.96
N ASP A 63 15.77 1.71 0.39
CA ASP A 63 16.05 1.77 -1.04
C ASP A 63 14.97 1.04 -1.84
N ARG A 64 14.56 -0.14 -1.39
CA ARG A 64 13.46 -0.91 -1.98
C ARG A 64 12.15 -0.12 -1.99
N THR A 65 11.78 0.51 -0.86
CA THR A 65 10.54 1.30 -0.78
C THR A 65 10.62 2.53 -1.69
N VAL A 66 11.72 3.27 -1.65
CA VAL A 66 11.92 4.48 -2.44
C VAL A 66 11.86 4.17 -3.94
N LEU A 67 12.41 3.03 -4.36
CA LEU A 67 12.32 2.56 -5.74
C LEU A 67 10.88 2.21 -6.13
N ILE A 68 10.17 1.40 -5.33
CA ILE A 68 8.75 1.07 -5.58
C ILE A 68 7.91 2.35 -5.69
N VAL A 69 8.05 3.27 -4.73
CA VAL A 69 7.30 4.52 -4.73
C VAL A 69 7.68 5.39 -5.93
N GLY A 70 8.96 5.43 -6.31
CA GLY A 70 9.43 6.17 -7.47
C GLY A 70 8.79 5.71 -8.77
N GLU A 71 8.74 4.40 -9.01
CA GLU A 71 8.11 3.82 -10.19
C GLU A 71 6.61 4.08 -10.22
N LEU A 72 5.91 3.86 -9.09
CA LEU A 72 4.47 4.09 -9.01
C LEU A 72 4.10 5.57 -9.15
N ALA A 73 4.89 6.47 -8.56
CA ALA A 73 4.67 7.92 -8.69
C ALA A 73 4.98 8.42 -10.10
N ALA A 74 5.99 7.88 -10.77
CA ALA A 74 6.27 8.19 -12.18
C ALA A 74 5.11 7.74 -13.07
N ASN A 75 4.57 6.53 -12.84
CA ASN A 75 3.38 6.05 -13.56
C ASN A 75 2.16 6.95 -13.31
N ALA A 76 1.92 7.35 -12.06
CA ALA A 76 0.84 8.29 -11.72
C ALA A 76 1.05 9.67 -12.35
N ALA A 77 2.28 10.18 -12.44
CA ALA A 77 2.57 11.46 -13.06
C ALA A 77 2.39 11.47 -14.58
N ARG A 78 2.70 10.35 -15.25
CA ARG A 78 2.57 10.20 -16.71
C ARG A 78 1.15 9.87 -17.16
N HIS A 79 0.50 8.96 -16.43
CA HIS A 79 -0.77 8.35 -16.86
C HIS A 79 -1.94 8.67 -15.93
N GLY A 80 -1.66 9.14 -14.72
CA GLY A 80 -2.68 9.52 -13.77
C GLY A 80 -3.37 10.83 -14.15
N ARG A 81 -4.28 11.25 -13.29
CA ARG A 81 -5.18 12.37 -13.58
C ARG A 81 -4.68 13.70 -13.02
N HIS A 82 -5.40 14.28 -12.06
CA HIS A 82 -5.05 15.58 -11.49
C HIS A 82 -4.03 15.45 -10.35
N ASP A 83 -4.33 14.63 -9.35
CA ASP A 83 -3.51 14.47 -8.14
C ASP A 83 -3.03 13.03 -7.99
N MET A 84 -1.84 12.87 -7.41
CA MET A 84 -1.32 11.60 -6.92
C MET A 84 -1.19 11.65 -5.40
N THR A 85 -1.63 10.58 -4.73
CA THR A 85 -1.47 10.38 -3.30
C THR A 85 -0.67 9.13 -3.06
N VAL A 86 0.42 9.25 -2.29
CA VAL A 86 1.20 8.12 -1.79
C VAL A 86 0.86 7.92 -0.32
N THR A 87 0.58 6.69 0.07
CA THR A 87 0.32 6.28 1.45
C THR A 87 1.21 5.11 1.82
N LEU A 88 1.91 5.25 2.94
CA LEU A 88 2.77 4.22 3.53
C LEU A 88 2.17 3.78 4.85
N VAL A 89 2.02 2.47 5.04
CA VAL A 89 1.50 1.88 6.28
C VAL A 89 2.40 0.75 6.71
N LEU A 90 3.13 0.94 7.81
CA LEU A 90 3.92 -0.11 8.44
C LEU A 90 3.13 -0.71 9.61
N SER A 91 2.86 -2.01 9.55
CA SER A 91 2.08 -2.74 10.56
C SER A 91 2.79 -4.03 10.94
N GLY A 92 3.47 -4.02 12.09
CA GLY A 92 4.39 -5.10 12.44
C GLY A 92 5.52 -5.19 11.39
N PRO A 93 5.80 -6.36 10.80
CA PRO A 93 6.82 -6.51 9.76
C PRO A 93 6.30 -6.26 8.35
N THR A 94 5.06 -5.79 8.16
CA THR A 94 4.49 -5.59 6.81
C THR A 94 4.45 -4.11 6.47
N LEU A 95 5.12 -3.74 5.38
CA LEU A 95 4.97 -2.42 4.76
C LEU A 95 3.99 -2.54 3.59
N GLN A 96 2.97 -1.68 3.61
CA GLN A 96 2.04 -1.48 2.52
C GLN A 96 2.28 -0.10 1.92
N ILE A 97 2.46 -0.07 0.61
CA ILE A 97 2.59 1.12 -0.22
C ILE A 97 1.34 1.22 -1.07
N GLN A 98 0.66 2.35 -1.04
CA GLN A 98 -0.47 2.62 -1.91
C GLN A 98 -0.23 3.93 -2.66
N VAL A 99 -0.36 3.89 -3.98
CA VAL A 99 -0.37 5.07 -4.83
C VAL A 99 -1.72 5.15 -5.51
N THR A 100 -2.41 6.27 -5.34
CA THR A 100 -3.67 6.55 -6.03
C THR A 100 -3.52 7.81 -6.86
N ASP A 101 -3.90 7.76 -8.13
CA ASP A 101 -4.21 8.97 -8.89
C ASP A 101 -5.73 9.23 -8.85
N TYR A 102 -6.14 10.48 -8.64
CA TYR A 102 -7.55 10.85 -8.58
C TYR A 102 -7.79 12.26 -9.15
N GLY A 103 -9.04 12.53 -9.51
CA GLY A 103 -9.55 13.88 -9.78
C GLY A 103 -9.35 14.34 -11.23
N GLY A 104 -10.18 15.29 -11.67
CA GLY A 104 -10.13 15.86 -13.03
C GLY A 104 -10.65 14.93 -14.15
N PRO A 105 -10.96 15.50 -15.33
CA PRO A 105 -11.16 14.68 -16.52
C PRO A 105 -9.88 13.86 -16.80
N PRO A 106 -9.98 12.68 -17.44
CA PRO A 106 -8.79 12.01 -17.93
C PRO A 106 -7.97 13.03 -18.73
N ARG A 107 -6.65 13.15 -18.48
CA ARG A 107 -5.79 13.88 -19.41
C ARG A 107 -6.04 13.26 -20.78
N ALA A 108 -6.31 14.12 -21.79
CA ALA A 108 -6.62 13.69 -23.14
C ALA A 108 -5.70 12.52 -23.49
N ALA A 109 -6.29 11.38 -23.81
CA ALA A 109 -5.59 10.10 -23.89
C ALA A 109 -4.32 10.27 -24.72
N LEU A 110 -3.17 10.41 -24.06
CA LEU A 110 -1.96 9.84 -24.60
C LEU A 110 -2.33 8.38 -24.81
N GLU A 111 -2.17 7.93 -26.05
CA GLU A 111 -2.62 6.64 -26.54
C GLU A 111 -2.48 5.57 -25.46
N ARG A 112 -3.54 4.76 -25.31
CA ARG A 112 -3.60 3.59 -24.43
C ARG A 112 -2.18 3.05 -24.21
N PRO A 113 -1.71 2.99 -22.94
CA PRO A 113 -0.30 2.86 -22.63
C PRO A 113 0.30 1.77 -23.51
N GLU A 114 1.32 2.11 -24.29
CA GLU A 114 2.12 1.08 -24.93
C GLU A 114 2.60 0.16 -23.81
N GLU A 115 2.20 -1.10 -23.88
CA GLU A 115 2.36 -2.06 -22.79
C GLU A 115 3.84 -2.22 -22.35
N GLY A 116 4.79 -1.77 -23.18
CA GLY A 116 6.23 -1.88 -22.97
C GLY A 116 6.84 -0.95 -21.91
N GLU A 117 6.44 0.32 -21.80
CA GLU A 117 7.07 1.27 -20.84
C GLU A 117 6.40 1.27 -19.47
N CYS A 118 5.07 1.25 -19.43
CA CYS A 118 4.32 0.96 -18.20
C CYS A 118 4.67 -0.43 -17.63
N GLY A 119 5.00 -1.38 -18.52
CA GLY A 119 5.42 -2.72 -18.16
C GLY A 119 6.65 -2.72 -17.27
N ARG A 120 7.74 -2.03 -17.67
CA ARG A 120 9.01 -2.07 -16.94
C ARG A 120 8.91 -1.55 -15.50
N GLY A 121 8.24 -0.40 -15.30
CA GLY A 121 8.08 0.16 -13.96
C GLY A 121 7.25 -0.76 -13.04
N LEU A 122 6.18 -1.35 -13.58
CA LEU A 122 5.35 -2.29 -12.82
C LEU A 122 6.04 -3.64 -12.61
N ASP A 123 6.88 -4.09 -13.54
CA ASP A 123 7.67 -5.31 -13.42
C ASP A 123 8.71 -5.18 -12.30
N ILE A 124 9.36 -4.01 -12.19
CA ILE A 124 10.24 -3.69 -11.04
C ILE A 124 9.44 -3.78 -9.74
N VAL A 125 8.25 -3.16 -9.68
CA VAL A 125 7.40 -3.21 -8.49
C VAL A 125 6.98 -4.64 -8.15
N ARG A 126 6.61 -5.45 -9.14
CA ARG A 126 6.23 -6.86 -8.96
C ARG A 126 7.40 -7.73 -8.52
N ALA A 127 8.61 -7.45 -8.99
CA ALA A 127 9.82 -8.14 -8.55
C ALA A 127 10.20 -7.79 -7.11
N LEU A 128 9.91 -6.55 -6.70
CA LEU A 128 10.25 -6.03 -5.37
C LEU A 128 9.12 -6.19 -4.35
N ALA A 129 7.91 -6.55 -4.71
CA ALA A 129 6.80 -6.73 -3.76
C ALA A 129 6.43 -8.20 -3.60
N HIS A 130 5.89 -8.58 -2.44
CA HIS A 130 5.29 -9.92 -2.27
C HIS A 130 3.91 -10.00 -2.92
N SER A 131 3.18 -8.90 -2.94
CA SER A 131 1.90 -8.78 -3.64
C SER A 131 1.74 -7.39 -4.25
N VAL A 132 1.06 -7.36 -5.39
CA VAL A 132 0.66 -6.12 -6.06
C VAL A 132 -0.80 -6.26 -6.46
N ASP A 133 -1.63 -5.33 -6.01
CA ASP A 133 -3.03 -5.19 -6.40
C ASP A 133 -3.21 -3.89 -7.20
N ILE A 134 -3.96 -3.97 -8.29
CA ILE A 134 -4.28 -2.83 -9.14
C ILE A 134 -5.78 -2.77 -9.29
N SER A 135 -6.37 -1.64 -8.91
CA SER A 135 -7.79 -1.37 -9.07
C SER A 135 -8.01 -0.02 -9.72
N THR A 136 -9.05 0.10 -10.55
CA THR A 136 -9.42 1.33 -11.24
C THR A 136 -10.76 1.82 -10.72
N PRO A 137 -10.80 2.48 -9.55
CA PRO A 137 -12.03 3.08 -9.05
C PRO A 137 -12.55 4.16 -10.02
N PRO A 138 -13.82 4.58 -9.90
CA PRO A 138 -14.32 5.72 -10.65
C PRO A 138 -13.38 6.93 -10.46
N HIS A 139 -12.89 7.47 -11.57
CA HIS A 139 -12.00 8.63 -11.61
C HIS A 139 -10.57 8.43 -11.08
N GLY A 140 -9.98 7.24 -11.20
CA GLY A 140 -8.57 7.05 -10.87
C GLY A 140 -8.04 5.63 -11.04
N THR A 141 -6.75 5.46 -10.76
CA THR A 141 -6.13 4.15 -10.53
C THR A 141 -5.60 4.10 -9.10
N ARG A 142 -5.62 2.91 -8.52
CA ARG A 142 -4.99 2.58 -7.25
C ARG A 142 -4.08 1.41 -7.48
N VAL A 143 -2.80 1.59 -7.15
CA VAL A 143 -1.82 0.52 -7.08
C VAL A 143 -1.43 0.34 -5.62
N ARG A 144 -1.48 -0.90 -5.15
CA ARG A 144 -1.08 -1.30 -3.80
C ARG A 144 0.01 -2.36 -3.91
N ALA A 145 1.15 -2.11 -3.30
CA ALA A 145 2.25 -3.05 -3.19
C ALA A 145 2.51 -3.36 -1.72
N GLU A 146 2.71 -4.62 -1.38
CA GLU A 146 2.99 -5.05 -0.01
C GLU A 146 4.21 -5.96 0.03
N TYR A 147 5.06 -5.77 1.04
CA TYR A 147 6.16 -6.69 1.31
C TYR A 147 6.50 -6.72 2.81
N ARG A 148 7.28 -7.72 3.22
CA ARG A 148 7.75 -7.81 4.60
C ARG A 148 9.10 -7.12 4.73
N VAL A 149 9.19 -6.17 5.65
CA VAL A 149 10.45 -5.51 5.99
C VAL A 149 11.34 -6.46 6.79
N GLY A 150 12.66 -6.29 6.65
CA GLY A 150 13.67 -6.91 7.49
C GLY A 150 13.58 -6.43 8.94
N SER A 151 14.50 -6.93 9.76
CA SER A 151 14.61 -6.43 11.14
C SER A 151 15.02 -4.96 11.14
N PRO A 152 14.49 -4.12 12.05
CA PRO A 152 14.90 -2.72 12.17
C PRO A 152 16.41 -2.61 12.41
N ARG A 153 17.02 -1.49 11.97
CA ARG A 153 18.46 -1.23 12.23
C ARG A 153 18.75 -1.34 13.73
N PRO A 154 19.75 -2.12 14.15
CA PRO A 154 20.20 -2.13 15.54
C PRO A 154 20.76 -0.75 15.91
N THR A 155 20.46 -0.29 17.12
CA THR A 155 20.91 0.99 17.69
C THR A 155 22.38 0.99 18.04
#